data_AF-A0A353QAK5-F1
#
_entry.id   AF-A0A353QAK5-F1
#
_cell.length_a   1.000
_cell.length_b   1.000
_cell.length_c   1.000
_cell.angle_alpha   90.00
_cell.angle_beta   90.00
_cell.angle_gamma   90.00
#
_symmetry.space_group_name_H-M   'P 1'
#
loop_
_entity.id
_entity.type
_entity.pdbx_description
1 polymer ?
#
loop_
_entity_poly.entity_id
_entity_poly.type
_entity_poly.pdbx_seq_one_letter_code
_entity_poly.pdbx_strand_id
1 'polypeptide(L)'
;PQNNIVPPEDPTPGHQVLNIGAGGDLKWGKQPIQVSLQIQNLLNTKYFNHTSYYKLIHVPEPGRNIVIHISIPFSGKIKST
;
A
#
# COMPACT_ATOMS: atom_id res chain seq x y z
N PRO A 1 -15.15 -9.50 -10.70
CA PRO A 1 -16.26 -10.06 -9.88
C PRO A 1 -16.01 -11.57 -9.72
N GLN A 2 -16.44 -12.17 -8.61
CA GLN A 2 -16.31 -13.62 -8.40
C GLN A 2 -17.67 -14.19 -7.99
N ASN A 3 -18.16 -15.11 -8.79
CA ASN A 3 -19.49 -15.72 -8.66
C ASN A 3 -19.43 -17.26 -8.52
N ASN A 4 -18.25 -17.87 -8.68
CA ASN A 4 -18.05 -19.28 -8.38
C ASN A 4 -17.69 -19.41 -6.89
N ILE A 5 -18.64 -19.90 -6.10
CA ILE A 5 -18.60 -19.95 -4.64
C ILE A 5 -18.85 -21.37 -4.13
N VAL A 6 -18.29 -21.67 -2.97
CA VAL A 6 -18.66 -22.88 -2.24
C VAL A 6 -19.71 -22.50 -1.20
N PRO A 7 -20.85 -23.19 -1.08
CA PRO A 7 -21.79 -22.94 0.03
C PRO A 7 -21.05 -23.11 1.37
N PRO A 8 -21.10 -22.16 2.33
CA PRO A 8 -22.04 -21.05 2.52
C PRO A 8 -21.50 -19.65 2.15
N GLU A 9 -20.49 -19.55 1.28
CA GLU A 9 -19.87 -18.27 0.91
C GLU A 9 -20.78 -17.40 0.02
N ASP A 10 -20.70 -16.08 0.17
CA ASP A 10 -21.42 -15.14 -0.71
C ASP A 10 -20.61 -14.79 -1.99
N PRO A 11 -21.26 -14.52 -3.13
CA PRO A 11 -20.60 -13.94 -4.30
C PRO A 11 -19.93 -12.59 -3.99
N THR A 12 -18.77 -12.31 -4.60
CA THR A 12 -18.03 -11.06 -4.38
C THR A 12 -18.18 -10.11 -5.57
N PRO A 13 -18.69 -8.88 -5.36
CA PRO A 13 -18.77 -7.89 -6.42
C PRO A 13 -17.37 -7.50 -6.92
N GLY A 14 -17.30 -7.13 -8.20
CA GLY A 14 -16.08 -6.52 -8.74
C GLY A 14 -15.82 -5.17 -8.11
N HIS A 15 -14.56 -4.82 -7.90
CA HIS A 15 -14.14 -3.52 -7.39
C HIS A 15 -12.95 -3.01 -8.19
N GLN A 16 -12.73 -1.71 -8.13
CA GLN A 16 -11.56 -1.05 -8.68
C GLN A 16 -10.97 -0.16 -7.59
N VAL A 17 -9.65 -0.23 -7.45
CA VAL A 17 -8.90 0.56 -6.47
C VAL A 17 -7.84 1.34 -7.23
N LEU A 18 -7.81 2.65 -7.01
CA LEU A 18 -6.82 3.54 -7.61
C LEU A 18 -5.73 3.83 -6.58
N ASN A 19 -4.49 3.46 -6.92
CA ASN A 19 -3.31 3.76 -6.13
C ASN A 19 -2.45 4.75 -6.91
N ILE A 20 -1.93 5.77 -6.22
CA ILE A 20 -1.02 6.76 -6.81
C ILE A 20 0.22 6.89 -5.94
N GLY A 21 1.35 7.18 -6.57
CA GLY A 21 2.60 7.41 -5.88
C GLY A 21 3.46 8.41 -6.63
N ALA A 22 4.17 9.24 -5.88
CA ALA A 22 5.15 10.17 -6.39
C ALA A 22 6.37 10.17 -5.46
N GLY A 23 7.56 10.30 -6.02
CA GLY A 23 8.79 10.33 -5.25
C GLY A 23 9.97 10.77 -6.08
N GLY A 24 11.07 11.06 -5.41
CA GLY A 24 12.29 11.49 -6.06
C GLY A 24 13.50 11.50 -5.14
N ASP A 25 14.65 11.59 -5.77
CA ASP A 25 15.94 11.79 -5.12
C ASP A 25 16.21 13.29 -4.96
N LEU A 26 16.42 13.71 -3.73
CA LEU A 26 16.87 15.05 -3.37
C LEU A 26 18.33 14.97 -2.94
N LYS A 27 19.15 15.96 -3.30
CA LYS A 27 20.51 16.10 -2.78
C LYS A 27 20.53 17.23 -1.76
N TRP A 28 20.76 16.89 -0.49
CA TRP A 28 21.06 17.89 0.54
C TRP A 28 22.58 17.92 0.76
N GLY A 29 23.25 18.85 0.07
CA GLY A 29 24.71 18.90 0.06
C GLY A 29 25.31 17.66 -0.60
N LYS A 30 26.12 16.90 0.15
CA LYS A 30 26.71 15.62 -0.31
C LYS A 30 25.84 14.40 0.03
N GLN A 31 24.74 14.60 0.74
CA GLN A 31 23.87 13.54 1.21
C GLN A 31 22.71 13.35 0.23
N PRO A 32 22.59 12.20 -0.45
CA PRO A 32 21.38 11.87 -1.18
C PRO A 32 20.27 11.54 -0.17
N ILE A 33 19.05 11.98 -0.46
CA ILE A 33 17.84 11.74 0.33
C ILE A 33 16.77 11.27 -0.63
N GLN A 34 16.18 10.12 -0.38
CA GLN A 34 15.04 9.61 -1.14
C GLN A 34 13.77 9.92 -0.39
N VAL A 35 12.82 10.56 -1.06
CA VAL A 35 11.49 10.84 -0.50
C VAL A 35 10.43 10.30 -1.44
N SER A 36 9.44 9.60 -0.91
CA SER A 36 8.25 9.23 -1.68
C SER A 36 6.99 9.35 -0.83
N LEU A 37 5.90 9.67 -1.52
CA LEU A 37 4.54 9.72 -1.02
C LEU A 37 3.70 8.75 -1.85
N GLN A 38 2.98 7.86 -1.19
CA GLN A 38 2.04 6.94 -1.82
C GLN A 38 0.68 7.08 -1.16
N ILE A 39 -0.36 7.14 -1.98
CA ILE A 39 -1.74 7.09 -1.54
C ILE A 39 -2.35 5.84 -2.16
N GLN A 40 -2.67 4.87 -1.31
CA GLN A 40 -3.33 3.64 -1.67
C GLN A 40 -4.83 3.80 -1.43
N ASN A 41 -5.64 3.28 -2.35
CA ASN A 41 -7.09 3.47 -2.36
C ASN A 41 -7.48 4.95 -2.29
N LEU A 42 -7.01 5.72 -3.28
CA LEU A 42 -7.21 7.16 -3.41
C LEU A 42 -8.70 7.56 -3.27
N LEU A 43 -9.56 6.77 -3.91
CA LEU A 43 -11.02 6.99 -3.94
C LEU A 43 -11.73 6.47 -2.67
N ASN A 44 -11.01 5.89 -1.70
CA ASN A 44 -11.54 5.29 -0.49
C ASN A 44 -12.68 4.29 -0.76
N THR A 45 -12.53 3.50 -1.82
CA THR A 45 -13.49 2.47 -2.22
C THR A 45 -13.56 1.41 -1.12
N LYS A 46 -14.77 1.10 -0.64
CA LYS A 46 -15.00 -0.05 0.24
C LYS A 46 -15.08 -1.30 -0.63
N TYR A 47 -14.19 -2.27 -0.39
CA TYR A 47 -14.13 -3.49 -1.18
C TYR A 47 -13.80 -4.70 -0.32
N PHE A 48 -14.04 -5.88 -0.89
CA PHE A 48 -13.77 -7.16 -0.28
C PHE A 48 -12.92 -7.99 -1.23
N ASN A 49 -11.86 -8.59 -0.71
CA ASN A 49 -11.15 -9.63 -1.44
C ASN A 49 -11.90 -10.96 -1.25
N HIS A 50 -12.17 -11.65 -2.37
CA HIS A 50 -12.89 -12.91 -2.34
C HIS A 50 -12.16 -14.00 -1.54
N THR A 51 -10.82 -14.03 -1.60
CA THR A 51 -10.00 -15.04 -0.90
C THR A 51 -9.64 -14.65 0.54
N SER A 52 -10.10 -13.50 1.01
CA SER A 52 -9.78 -13.01 2.36
C SER A 52 -10.72 -13.64 3.38
N TYR A 53 -10.18 -14.29 4.41
CA TYR A 53 -10.97 -14.88 5.49
C TYR A 53 -11.82 -13.84 6.22
N TYR A 54 -11.33 -12.59 6.30
CA TYR A 54 -12.04 -11.47 6.92
C TYR A 54 -13.36 -11.12 6.23
N LYS A 55 -13.53 -11.48 4.95
CA LYS A 55 -14.80 -11.31 4.24
C LYS A 55 -15.92 -12.10 4.89
N LEU A 56 -15.65 -13.31 5.41
CA LEU A 56 -16.66 -14.17 6.05
C LEU A 56 -17.34 -13.50 7.25
N ILE A 57 -16.63 -12.58 7.90
CA ILE A 57 -17.13 -11.77 9.01
C ILE A 57 -17.42 -10.32 8.60
N HIS A 58 -17.60 -10.07 7.30
CA HIS A 58 -17.97 -8.77 6.72
C HIS A 58 -17.00 -7.62 7.01
N VAL A 59 -15.73 -7.94 7.29
CA VAL A 59 -14.68 -6.93 7.46
C VAL A 59 -14.14 -6.58 6.07
N PRO A 60 -14.25 -5.31 5.65
CA PRO A 60 -13.72 -4.88 4.35
C PRO A 60 -12.21 -4.81 4.39
N GLU A 61 -11.60 -4.82 3.20
CA GLU A 61 -10.19 -4.53 3.04
C GLU A 61 -9.88 -3.07 3.44
N PRO A 62 -8.61 -2.73 3.72
CA PRO A 62 -8.23 -1.38 4.11
C PRO A 62 -8.76 -0.31 3.16
N GLY A 63 -9.31 0.76 3.74
CA GLY A 63 -9.74 1.95 3.02
C GLY A 63 -8.56 2.76 2.49
N ARG A 64 -8.68 4.09 2.48
CA ARG A 64 -7.58 4.96 2.06
C ARG A 64 -6.40 4.90 3.03
N ASN A 65 -5.21 4.65 2.50
CA ASN A 65 -3.96 4.64 3.25
C ASN A 65 -2.93 5.60 2.64
N ILE A 66 -2.23 6.36 3.48
CA ILE A 66 -1.21 7.33 3.06
C ILE A 66 0.13 6.91 3.65
N VAL A 67 1.11 6.68 2.79
CA VAL A 67 2.45 6.24 3.16
C VAL A 67 3.46 7.30 2.75
N ILE A 68 4.26 7.75 3.71
CA ILE A 68 5.41 8.63 3.47
C ILE A 68 6.67 7.83 3.77
N HIS A 69 7.60 7.83 2.82
CA HIS A 69 8.88 7.14 2.96
C HIS A 69 10.02 8.14 2.78
N ILE A 70 10.97 8.11 3.71
CA ILE A 70 12.19 8.91 3.68
C ILE A 70 13.37 7.98 3.94
N SER A 71 14.32 7.93 3.01
CA SER A 71 15.54 7.13 3.12
C SER A 71 16.77 8.02 3.01
N ILE A 72 17.66 7.87 3.99
CA ILE A 72 18.89 8.67 4.14
C ILE A 72 20.06 7.68 4.30
N PRO A 73 20.80 7.35 3.23
CA PRO A 73 21.92 6.43 3.29
C PRO A 73 23.12 7.06 4.01
N PHE A 74 23.53 6.52 5.15
CA PHE A 74 24.69 7.00 5.88
C PHE A 74 26.00 6.45 5.30
N SER A 75 26.86 7.33 4.79
CA SER A 75 28.21 6.97 4.35
C SER A 75 29.23 7.43 5.40
N GLY A 76 29.37 6.67 6.48
CA GLY A 76 30.44 6.87 7.47
C GLY A 76 31.65 5.99 7.13
N LYS A 77 32.88 6.53 7.17
CA LYS A 77 34.06 5.68 7.23
C LYS A 77 34.04 4.98 8.60
N ILE A 78 33.73 3.69 8.64
CA ILE A 78 33.95 2.89 9.84
C ILE A 78 35.47 2.84 10.05
N LYS A 79 35.98 3.61 11.01
CA LYS A 79 37.38 3.44 11.45
C LYS A 79 37.45 2.09 12.16
N SER A 80 37.99 1.08 11.48
CA SER A 80 38.56 -0.08 12.15
C SER A 80 39.86 0.40 12.79
N THR A 81 39.84 0.52 14.12
CA THR A 81 41.08 0.56 14.92
C THR A 81 41.64 -0.85 15.00
#